data_AF-A0A7I8BXT8-F1
#
_entry.id   AF-A0A7I8BXT8-F1
#
_cell.length_a   1.000
_cell.length_b   1.000
_cell.length_c   1.000
_cell.angle_alpha   90.00
_cell.angle_beta   90.00
_cell.angle_gamma   90.00
#
_symmetry.space_group_name_H-M   'P 1'
#
loop_
_entity.id
_entity.type
_entity.pdbx_description
1 polymer ?
#
loop_
_entity_poly.entity_id
_entity_poly.type
_entity_poly.pdbx_seq_one_letter_code
_entity_poly.pdbx_strand_id
1 'polypeptide(L)'
;MDNRLIPLEPLSQVVFIHDYFQLVFQEERLSVYNRSAVANGESLTWQGTTGFCDKLVGLIGQGVVAVTRTDAYVLCLHFSNGATFYIEADHEPSWPEAFDFIGRNLFWYHELNG
;
A
#
# COMPACT_ATOMS: atom_id res chain seq x y z
N MET A 1 -12.35 -10.65 1.73
CA MET A 1 -10.89 -10.57 1.88
C MET A 1 -10.29 -10.94 0.54
N ASP A 2 -9.56 -10.03 -0.09
CA ASP A 2 -8.91 -10.30 -1.37
C ASP A 2 -7.50 -10.82 -1.10
N ASN A 3 -7.36 -12.14 -0.97
CA ASN A 3 -6.09 -12.78 -0.64
C ASN A 3 -5.05 -12.70 -1.77
N ARG A 4 -5.42 -12.17 -2.95
CA ARG A 4 -4.52 -12.07 -4.12
C ARG A 4 -3.55 -10.89 -4.02
N LEU A 5 -3.82 -9.94 -3.12
CA LEU A 5 -2.99 -8.75 -2.90
C LEU A 5 -2.09 -8.86 -1.66
N ILE A 6 -2.08 -10.02 -0.99
CA ILE A 6 -1.18 -10.28 0.14
C ILE A 6 0.17 -10.73 -0.44
N PRO A 7 1.25 -9.93 -0.30
CA PRO A 7 2.58 -10.37 -0.68
C PRO A 7 3.01 -11.57 0.16
N LEU A 8 3.73 -12.49 -0.45
CA LEU A 8 4.21 -13.72 0.21
C LEU A 8 5.34 -13.42 1.20
N GLU A 9 6.19 -12.45 0.84
CA GLU A 9 7.38 -12.10 1.58
C GLU A 9 7.17 -10.84 2.44
N PRO A 10 7.93 -10.67 3.53
CA PRO A 10 7.93 -9.43 4.29
C PRO A 10 8.40 -8.23 3.47
N LEU A 11 8.01 -7.02 3.91
CA LEU A 11 8.48 -5.79 3.32
C LEU A 11 10.01 -5.72 3.46
N SER A 12 10.70 -5.66 2.33
CA SER A 12 12.16 -5.68 2.26
C SER A 12 12.76 -4.29 2.03
N GLN A 13 12.04 -3.42 1.32
CA GLN A 13 12.53 -2.09 0.95
C GLN A 13 11.36 -1.12 0.74
N VAL A 14 11.64 0.16 1.03
CA VAL A 14 10.81 1.29 0.64
C VAL A 14 11.61 2.18 -0.31
N VAL A 15 11.06 2.49 -1.48
CA VAL A 15 11.73 3.32 -2.50
C VAL A 15 10.93 4.59 -2.73
N PHE A 16 11.50 5.75 -2.42
CA PHE A 16 10.88 7.05 -2.68
C PHE A 16 11.33 7.57 -4.05
N ILE A 17 10.38 7.89 -4.94
CA ILE A 17 10.65 8.28 -6.32
C ILE A 17 9.84 9.54 -6.62
N HIS A 18 10.47 10.71 -6.51
CA HIS A 18 9.86 12.02 -6.77
C HIS A 18 8.46 12.19 -6.13
N ASP A 19 7.41 11.91 -6.89
CA ASP A 19 6.00 12.06 -6.56
C ASP A 19 5.30 10.77 -6.09
N TYR A 20 5.95 9.61 -6.17
CA TYR A 20 5.40 8.33 -5.72
C TYR A 20 6.42 7.55 -4.89
N PHE A 21 5.99 6.42 -4.32
CA PHE A 21 6.91 5.50 -3.66
C PHE A 21 6.49 4.05 -3.86
N GLN A 22 7.40 3.14 -3.53
CA GLN A 22 7.20 1.70 -3.71
C GLN A 22 7.47 0.95 -2.42
N LEU A 23 6.58 0.01 -2.11
CA LEU A 23 6.76 -1.02 -1.09
C LEU A 23 7.20 -2.30 -1.80
N VAL A 24 8.40 -2.78 -1.49
CA VAL A 24 9.01 -3.94 -2.16
C VAL A 24 9.05 -5.13 -1.21
N PHE A 25 8.40 -6.21 -1.60
CA PHE A 25 8.31 -7.49 -0.90
C PHE A 25 9.11 -8.55 -1.68
N GLN A 26 10.44 -8.44 -1.65
CA GLN A 26 11.36 -9.21 -2.49
C GLN A 26 11.08 -9.03 -3.99
N GLU A 27 10.48 -10.03 -4.65
CA GLU A 27 10.15 -9.98 -6.07
C GLU A 27 8.81 -9.27 -6.36
N GLU A 28 8.02 -9.00 -5.33
CA GLU A 28 6.73 -8.32 -5.47
C GLU A 28 6.86 -6.83 -5.12
N ARG A 29 6.09 -5.99 -5.80
CA ARG A 29 6.19 -4.54 -5.66
C ARG A 29 4.83 -3.88 -5.74
N LEU A 30 4.54 -3.04 -4.75
CA LEU A 30 3.40 -2.13 -4.74
C LEU A 30 3.89 -0.70 -4.98
N SER A 31 3.54 -0.10 -6.10
CA SER A 31 3.75 1.32 -6.38
C SER A 31 2.53 2.11 -5.91
N VAL A 32 2.73 3.18 -5.16
CA VAL A 32 1.66 3.99 -4.56
C VAL A 32 1.75 5.41 -5.11
N TYR A 33 0.72 5.82 -5.84
CA TYR A 33 0.64 7.14 -6.49
C TYR A 33 -0.28 8.10 -5.71
N ASN A 34 -1.32 7.55 -5.08
CA ASN A 34 -2.24 8.34 -4.27
C ASN A 34 -1.70 8.67 -2.89
N ARG A 35 -2.37 9.65 -2.27
CA ARG A 35 -2.13 9.99 -0.87
C ARG A 35 -2.36 8.77 0.00
N SER A 36 -1.44 8.59 0.95
CA SER A 36 -1.41 7.42 1.81
C SER A 36 -1.17 7.79 3.27
N ALA A 37 -1.43 6.84 4.16
CA ALA A 37 -1.19 7.00 5.59
C ALA A 37 -0.71 5.71 6.23
N VAL A 38 -0.01 5.84 7.35
CA VAL A 38 0.34 4.72 8.23
C VAL A 38 -0.36 4.94 9.57
N ALA A 39 -1.18 3.98 9.99
CA ALA A 39 -1.68 3.90 11.36
C ALA A 39 -0.88 2.90 12.20
N ASN A 40 -0.67 3.25 13.45
CA ASN A 40 -0.16 2.36 14.49
C ASN A 40 -0.84 2.73 15.82
N GLY A 41 -1.70 1.84 16.33
CA GLY A 41 -2.56 2.13 17.47
C GLY A 41 -3.48 3.32 17.18
N GLU A 42 -3.47 4.32 18.06
CA GLU A 42 -4.26 5.55 17.92
C GLU A 42 -3.60 6.62 17.02
N SER A 43 -2.36 6.38 16.58
CA SER A 43 -1.63 7.34 15.75
C SER A 43 -1.90 7.09 14.26
N LEU A 44 -2.30 8.13 13.54
CA LEU A 44 -2.42 8.14 12.08
C LEU A 44 -1.48 9.20 11.51
N THR A 45 -0.52 8.77 10.69
CA THR A 45 0.49 9.66 10.08
C THR A 45 0.27 9.69 8.58
N TRP A 46 -0.04 10.88 8.06
CA TRP A 46 -0.34 11.09 6.63
C TRP A 46 0.93 11.35 5.83
N GLN A 47 0.93 10.92 4.56
CA GLN A 47 1.93 11.33 3.59
C GLN A 47 2.00 12.87 3.52
N GLY A 48 3.23 13.38 3.47
CA GLY A 48 3.53 14.82 3.54
C GLY A 48 3.69 15.36 4.96
N THR A 49 3.45 14.57 6.00
CA THR A 49 3.70 14.96 7.40
C THR A 49 5.03 14.41 7.93
N THR A 50 5.62 15.11 8.90
CA THR A 50 6.86 14.68 9.55
C THR A 50 6.69 13.30 10.18
N GLY A 51 7.64 12.40 9.94
CA GLY A 51 7.64 11.03 10.46
C GLY A 51 6.94 10.01 9.58
N PHE A 52 6.27 10.40 8.49
CA PHE A 52 5.66 9.45 7.56
C PHE A 52 6.68 8.46 6.96
N CYS A 53 7.81 8.96 6.46
CA CYS A 53 8.85 8.11 5.90
C CYS A 53 9.45 7.18 6.95
N ASP A 54 9.69 7.66 8.17
CA ASP A 54 10.21 6.85 9.28
C ASP A 54 9.23 5.72 9.64
N LYS A 55 7.92 6.01 9.63
CA LYS A 55 6.88 5.01 9.86
C LYS A 55 6.86 3.95 8.76
N LEU A 56 6.97 4.34 7.48
CA LEU A 56 7.05 3.39 6.36
C LEU A 56 8.29 2.50 6.46
N VAL A 57 9.47 3.09 6.70
CA VAL A 57 10.72 2.34 6.87
C VAL A 57 10.64 1.41 8.08
N GLY A 58 9.95 1.81 9.15
CA GLY A 58 9.68 0.97 10.32
C GLY A 58 8.80 -0.27 10.02
N LEU A 59 8.19 -0.37 8.84
CA LEU A 59 7.48 -1.57 8.40
C LEU A 59 8.42 -2.60 7.74
N ILE A 60 9.69 -2.27 7.48
CA ILE A 60 10.65 -3.22 6.92
C ILE A 60 10.81 -4.42 7.87
N GLY A 61 10.79 -5.62 7.30
CA GLY A 61 10.78 -6.90 8.00
C GLY A 61 9.39 -7.37 8.42
N GLN A 62 8.33 -6.57 8.22
CA GLN A 62 6.95 -6.95 8.56
C GLN A 62 6.23 -7.56 7.36
N GLY A 63 5.50 -8.65 7.60
CA GLY A 63 4.64 -9.26 6.59
C GLY A 63 3.25 -8.64 6.58
N VAL A 64 2.59 -8.65 5.42
CA VAL A 64 1.16 -8.30 5.33
C VAL A 64 0.34 -9.53 5.71
N VAL A 65 -0.56 -9.38 6.68
CA VAL A 65 -1.42 -10.46 7.18
C VAL A 65 -2.83 -10.39 6.62
N ALA A 66 -3.26 -9.22 6.15
CA ALA A 66 -4.56 -9.05 5.52
C ALA A 66 -4.56 -7.84 4.58
N VAL A 67 -5.43 -7.90 3.56
CA VAL A 67 -5.76 -6.78 2.69
C VAL A 67 -7.26 -6.54 2.72
N THR A 68 -7.65 -5.28 2.91
CA THR A 68 -9.04 -4.83 2.89
C THR A 68 -9.23 -3.63 1.97
N ARG A 69 -10.48 -3.36 1.60
CA ARG A 69 -10.91 -2.15 0.89
C ARG A 69 -12.07 -1.53 1.66
N THR A 70 -12.21 -0.22 1.60
CA THR A 70 -13.34 0.53 2.18
C THR A 70 -13.76 1.64 1.23
N ASP A 71 -14.89 2.30 1.52
CA ASP A 71 -15.36 3.43 0.71
C ASP A 71 -14.37 4.61 0.70
N ALA A 72 -13.57 4.76 1.78
CA ALA A 72 -12.57 5.82 1.91
C ALA A 72 -11.18 5.42 1.37
N TYR A 73 -10.90 4.12 1.29
CA TYR A 73 -9.57 3.60 0.96
C TYR A 73 -9.66 2.49 -0.08
N VAL A 74 -9.03 2.72 -1.23
CA VAL A 74 -8.90 1.71 -2.30
C VAL A 74 -8.06 0.51 -1.88
N LEU A 75 -7.19 0.68 -0.88
CA LEU A 75 -6.36 -0.40 -0.35
C LEU A 75 -5.98 -0.13 1.11
N CYS A 76 -6.15 -1.14 1.97
CA CYS A 76 -5.55 -1.17 3.30
C CYS A 76 -4.72 -2.45 3.46
N LEU A 77 -3.43 -2.30 3.77
CA LEU A 77 -2.54 -3.40 4.12
C LEU A 77 -2.39 -3.48 5.64
N HIS A 78 -2.73 -4.62 6.22
CA HIS A 78 -2.56 -4.89 7.65
C HIS A 78 -1.26 -5.65 7.85
N PHE A 79 -0.33 -5.11 8.63
CA PHE A 79 0.98 -5.71 8.89
C PHE A 79 1.00 -6.54 10.17
N SER A 80 1.93 -7.49 10.25
CA SER A 80 2.12 -8.40 11.38
C SER A 80 2.42 -7.70 12.72
N ASN A 81 2.98 -6.50 12.70
CA ASN A 81 3.20 -5.68 13.89
C ASN A 81 1.96 -4.89 14.35
N GLY A 82 0.81 -5.07 13.69
CA GLY A 82 -0.44 -4.35 13.98
C GLY A 82 -0.53 -2.97 13.31
N ALA A 83 0.49 -2.54 12.56
CA ALA A 83 0.38 -1.32 11.76
C ALA A 83 -0.54 -1.54 10.56
N THR A 84 -1.21 -0.48 10.11
CA THR A 84 -2.02 -0.50 8.90
C THR A 84 -1.56 0.59 7.95
N PHE A 85 -1.33 0.24 6.69
CA PHE A 85 -1.04 1.19 5.63
C PHE A 85 -2.28 1.39 4.77
N TYR A 86 -2.61 2.65 4.47
CA TYR A 86 -3.80 3.03 3.71
C TYR A 86 -3.43 3.77 2.44
N ILE A 87 -4.17 3.53 1.37
CA ILE A 87 -4.15 4.31 0.14
C ILE A 87 -5.55 4.91 -0.05
N GLU A 88 -5.64 6.24 -0.11
CA GLU A 88 -6.91 6.94 -0.30
C GLU A 88 -7.50 6.64 -1.67
N ALA A 89 -8.82 6.44 -1.69
CA ALA A 89 -9.57 6.45 -2.94
C ALA A 89 -9.47 7.84 -3.57
N ASP A 90 -9.20 7.89 -4.87
CA ASP A 90 -9.18 9.17 -5.55
C ASP A 90 -10.58 9.78 -5.57
N HIS A 91 -10.68 11.07 -5.28
CA HIS A 91 -11.93 11.83 -5.42
C HIS A 91 -12.02 12.47 -6.81
N GLU A 92 -10.93 12.50 -7.58
CA GLU A 92 -10.90 13.04 -8.93
C GLU A 92 -10.74 11.94 -10.00
N PRO A 93 -11.68 11.83 -10.97
CA PRO A 93 -11.70 10.72 -11.94
C PRO A 93 -10.62 10.80 -13.03
N SER A 94 -9.62 11.69 -12.89
CA SER A 94 -8.66 12.01 -13.96
C SER A 94 -7.28 11.38 -13.79
N TRP A 95 -6.96 10.82 -12.62
CA TRP A 95 -5.67 10.19 -12.38
C TRP A 95 -5.71 8.68 -12.66
N PRO A 96 -4.77 8.16 -13.47
CA PRO A 96 -4.70 6.75 -13.81
C PRO A 96 -4.11 5.99 -12.62
N GLU A 97 -4.96 5.23 -11.92
CA GLU A 97 -4.60 4.25 -10.88
C GLU A 97 -3.98 4.80 -9.59
N ALA A 98 -4.66 4.57 -8.46
CA ALA A 98 -4.18 4.96 -7.14
C ALA A 98 -2.92 4.19 -6.68
N PHE A 99 -2.74 2.97 -7.19
CA PHE A 99 -1.60 2.10 -6.95
C PHE A 99 -1.47 1.06 -8.07
N ASP A 100 -0.28 0.49 -8.23
CA ASP A 100 -0.01 -0.64 -9.11
C ASP A 100 0.68 -1.76 -8.30
N PHE A 101 0.28 -3.02 -8.51
CA PHE A 101 0.87 -4.18 -7.82
C PHE A 101 1.40 -5.20 -8.83
N ILE A 102 2.72 -5.35 -8.83
CA ILE A 102 3.43 -6.36 -9.61
C ILE A 102 3.85 -7.46 -8.64
N GLY A 103 3.15 -8.60 -8.66
CA GLY A 103 3.45 -9.73 -7.79
C GLY A 103 3.25 -11.07 -8.50
N ARG A 104 3.44 -12.18 -7.80
CA ARG A 104 3.22 -13.52 -8.40
C ARG A 104 1.73 -13.87 -8.50
N ASN A 105 0.87 -13.12 -7.81
CA ASN A 105 -0.59 -13.22 -7.88
C ASN A 105 -1.18 -12.32 -9.00
N LEU A 106 -0.80 -12.57 -10.25
CA LEU A 106 -1.25 -11.78 -11.42
C LEU A 106 -2.59 -12.30 -11.98
N PHE A 107 -3.71 -11.70 -11.58
CA PHE A 107 -4.95 -11.71 -12.38
C PHE A 107 -5.69 -10.38 -12.21
N TRP A 108 -5.14 -9.29 -12.76
CA TRP A 108 -5.80 -7.97 -12.72
C TRP A 108 -5.65 -7.16 -14.02
N TYR A 109 -5.72 -7.80 -15.19
CA TYR A 109 -5.77 -7.08 -16.48
C TYR A 109 -7.16 -7.00 -17.13
N HIS A 110 -8.23 -7.56 -16.55
CA HIS A 110 -9.49 -7.74 -17.30
C HIS A 110 -10.80 -7.19 -16.71
N GLU A 111 -10.82 -6.57 -15.52
CA GLU A 111 -12.10 -6.18 -14.87
C GLU A 111 -12.32 -4.67 -14.66
N LEU A 112 -11.47 -3.79 -15.22
CA LEU A 112 -11.68 -2.33 -15.13
C LEU A 112 -12.31 -1.70 -16.39
N ASN A 113 -12.68 -2.49 -17.40
CA ASN A 113 -13.33 -2.03 -18.63
C ASN A 113 -14.58 -2.86 -19.00
N GLY A 114 -15.23 -3.52 -18.04
CA GLY A 114 -16.45 -4.31 -18.24
C GLY A 114 -17.67 -3.66 -17.60
#